data_AF-A0A0P8C5M0-F1
#
_entry.id   AF-A0A0P8C5M0-F1
#
_cell.length_a   1.000
_cell.length_b   1.000
_cell.length_c   1.000
_cell.angle_alpha   90.00
_cell.angle_beta   90.00
_cell.angle_gamma   90.00
#
_symmetry.space_group_name_H-M   'P 1'
#
loop_
_entity.id
_entity.type
_entity.pdbx_description
1 polymer ?
#
loop_
_entity_poly.entity_id
_entity_poly.type
_entity_poly.pdbx_seq_one_letter_code
_entity_poly.pdbx_strand_id
1 'polypeptide(L)'
;MTELRKKRFSITLIEPRLFLKTFWPAILIYPVLIAILTDGYVSFKEGFNWDFLNEGETYIKFIFNLAYLTVFNYFIFWRWNQKLIEKVKAKNGAKK
;
A
#
# COMPACT_ATOMS: atom_id res chain seq x y z
N MET A 1 15.14 -28.94 -5.85
CA MET A 1 14.68 -27.67 -5.22
C MET A 1 14.44 -26.65 -6.31
N THR A 2 13.17 -26.36 -6.62
CA THR A 2 12.70 -25.66 -7.81
C THR A 2 13.12 -24.19 -7.85
N GLU A 3 13.61 -23.71 -9.00
CA GLU A 3 14.06 -22.31 -9.23
C GLU A 3 13.09 -21.23 -8.72
N LEU A 4 11.79 -21.52 -8.74
CA LEU A 4 10.72 -20.67 -8.21
C LEU A 4 10.93 -20.28 -6.74
N ARG A 5 11.54 -21.15 -5.92
CA ARG A 5 11.83 -20.86 -4.51
C ARG A 5 12.99 -19.88 -4.38
N LYS A 6 14.04 -20.03 -5.20
CA LYS A 6 15.23 -19.14 -5.20
C LYS A 6 14.86 -17.71 -5.63
N LYS A 7 14.03 -17.58 -6.66
CA LYS A 7 13.51 -16.29 -7.18
C LYS A 7 12.64 -15.55 -6.15
N ARG A 8 11.91 -16.29 -5.31
CA ARG A 8 11.02 -15.76 -4.25
C ARG A 8 11.79 -15.14 -3.07
N PHE A 9 13.11 -15.34 -2.96
CA PHE A 9 13.94 -14.77 -1.90
C PHE A 9 14.92 -13.70 -2.40
N SER A 10 15.21 -13.61 -3.69
CA SER A 10 15.96 -12.46 -4.24
C SER A 10 15.06 -11.24 -4.35
N ILE A 11 15.42 -10.12 -3.72
CA ILE A 11 14.75 -8.82 -3.93
C ILE A 11 15.61 -8.06 -4.94
N THR A 12 15.05 -7.78 -6.12
CA THR A 12 15.67 -6.84 -7.06
C THR A 12 15.02 -5.48 -6.90
N LEU A 13 15.80 -4.38 -6.97
CA LEU A 13 15.30 -3.00 -6.86
C LEU A 13 14.16 -2.67 -7.85
N ILE A 14 14.04 -3.43 -8.93
CA ILE A 14 12.97 -3.34 -9.93
C ILE A 14 11.60 -3.73 -9.32
N GLU A 15 11.56 -4.66 -8.38
CA GLU A 15 10.33 -5.22 -7.81
C GLU A 15 9.60 -4.25 -6.86
N PRO A 16 10.25 -3.57 -5.90
CA PRO A 16 9.62 -2.50 -5.12
C PRO A 16 9.14 -1.32 -5.97
N ARG A 17 9.88 -0.97 -7.03
CA ARG A 17 9.50 0.13 -7.94
C ARG A 17 8.22 -0.20 -8.72
N LEU A 18 8.11 -1.43 -9.23
CA LEU A 18 6.88 -1.90 -9.91
C LEU A 18 5.70 -1.99 -8.95
N PHE A 19 5.95 -2.44 -7.72
CA PHE A 19 4.94 -2.44 -6.66
C PHE A 19 4.39 -1.03 -6.43
N LEU A 20 5.26 -0.06 -6.13
CA LEU A 20 4.85 1.32 -5.88
C LEU A 20 4.09 1.88 -7.10
N LYS A 21 4.59 1.69 -8.32
CA LYS A 21 3.88 2.14 -9.54
C LYS A 21 2.47 1.55 -9.67
N THR A 22 2.23 0.36 -9.13
CA THR A 22 0.94 -0.34 -9.24
C THR A 22 0.01 0.00 -8.07
N PHE A 23 0.55 0.09 -6.85
CA PHE A 23 -0.23 0.21 -5.61
C PHE A 23 -0.23 1.61 -5.00
N TRP A 24 0.53 2.59 -5.52
CA TRP A 24 0.59 3.94 -4.96
C TRP A 24 -0.78 4.63 -4.79
N PRO A 25 -1.77 4.50 -5.70
CA PRO A 25 -3.07 5.17 -5.49
C PRO A 25 -3.79 4.56 -4.29
N ALA A 26 -3.76 3.23 -4.16
CA ALA A 26 -4.34 2.52 -3.02
C ALA A 26 -3.64 2.91 -1.71
N ILE A 27 -2.31 2.92 -1.70
CA ILE A 27 -1.50 3.30 -0.53
C ILE A 27 -1.79 4.73 -0.05
N LEU A 28 -2.15 5.65 -0.95
CA LEU A 28 -2.53 7.02 -0.59
C LEU A 28 -3.99 7.15 -0.16
N ILE A 29 -4.92 6.47 -0.84
CA ILE A 29 -6.35 6.63 -0.60
C ILE A 29 -6.77 5.94 0.71
N TYR A 30 -6.25 4.74 1.00
CA TYR A 30 -6.68 3.97 2.17
C TYR A 30 -6.41 4.67 3.51
N PRO A 31 -5.22 5.25 3.78
CA PRO A 31 -4.98 6.00 5.01
C PRO A 31 -5.92 7.19 5.18
N VAL A 32 -6.29 7.87 4.09
CA VAL A 32 -7.24 9.00 4.12
C VAL A 32 -8.62 8.50 4.55
N LEU A 33 -9.10 7.43 3.91
CA LEU A 33 -10.39 6.83 4.24
C LEU A 33 -10.43 6.31 5.68
N ILE A 34 -9.34 5.69 6.14
CA ILE A 34 -9.23 5.21 7.53
C ILE A 34 -9.35 6.40 8.48
N ALA A 35 -8.59 7.48 8.28
CA ALA A 35 -8.64 8.65 9.15
C ALA A 35 -10.04 9.31 9.18
N ILE A 36 -10.69 9.43 8.02
CA ILE A 36 -12.07 9.94 7.95
C ILE A 36 -13.04 9.05 8.74
N LEU A 37 -12.89 7.73 8.65
CA LEU A 37 -13.78 6.79 9.33
C LEU A 37 -13.49 6.61 10.82
N THR A 38 -12.25 6.81 11.27
CA THR A 38 -11.87 6.62 12.68
C THR A 38 -11.93 7.90 13.49
N ASP A 39 -11.41 8.99 12.93
CA ASP A 39 -11.22 10.26 13.64
C ASP A 39 -12.26 11.30 13.19
N GLY A 40 -12.71 11.22 11.93
CA GLY A 40 -13.72 12.13 11.38
C GLY A 40 -15.16 11.69 11.63
N TYR A 41 -15.42 10.40 11.82
CA TYR A 41 -16.80 9.89 11.96
C TYR A 41 -17.31 10.12 13.38
N VAL A 42 -18.35 10.94 13.51
CA VAL A 42 -18.96 11.24 14.81
C VAL A 42 -20.16 10.33 15.05
N SER A 43 -21.16 10.41 14.16
CA SER A 43 -22.35 9.56 14.23
C SER A 43 -23.11 9.60 12.91
N PHE A 44 -24.02 8.66 12.68
CA PHE A 44 -24.84 8.64 11.46
C PHE A 44 -25.77 9.87 11.35
N LYS A 45 -26.07 10.54 12.47
CA LYS A 45 -26.93 11.73 12.51
C LYS A 45 -26.14 13.04 12.37
N GLU A 46 -24.95 13.10 12.96
CA GLU A 46 -24.11 14.32 12.98
C GLU A 46 -23.08 14.33 11.84
N GLY A 47 -22.86 13.20 11.18
CA GLY A 47 -22.00 13.08 10.01
C GLY A 47 -20.51 13.04 10.38
N PHE A 48 -19.72 13.83 9.66
CA PHE A 48 -18.27 13.88 9.82
C PHE A 48 -17.82 15.22 10.39
N ASN A 49 -17.01 15.19 11.44
CA ASN A 49 -16.22 16.34 11.86
C ASN A 49 -14.93 16.35 11.03
N TRP A 50 -14.54 17.51 10.51
CA TRP A 50 -13.31 17.69 9.73
C TRP A 50 -12.18 18.36 10.53
N ASP A 51 -12.46 18.78 11.76
CA ASP A 51 -11.49 19.46 12.63
C ASP A 51 -10.28 18.57 12.94
N PHE A 52 -10.45 17.24 12.93
CA PHE A 52 -9.36 16.28 13.11
C PHE A 52 -8.23 16.48 12.09
N LEU A 53 -8.50 17.04 10.89
CA LEU A 53 -7.45 17.32 9.91
C LEU A 53 -6.45 18.40 10.37
N ASN A 54 -6.83 19.22 11.35
CA ASN A 54 -5.97 20.25 11.93
C ASN A 54 -5.15 19.72 13.12
N GLU A 55 -5.40 18.49 13.58
CA GLU A 55 -4.71 17.90 14.71
C GLU A 55 -3.37 17.30 14.27
N GLY A 56 -2.29 17.65 14.97
CA GLY A 56 -0.96 17.10 14.71
C GLY A 56 -0.91 15.57 14.80
N GLU A 57 -1.73 14.97 15.66
CA GLU A 57 -1.84 13.52 15.83
C GLU A 57 -2.33 12.82 14.56
N THR A 58 -3.25 13.43 13.82
CA THR A 58 -3.80 12.86 12.58
C THR A 58 -2.73 12.69 11.50
N TYR A 59 -1.79 13.64 11.39
CA TYR A 59 -0.66 13.50 10.46
C TYR A 59 0.28 12.35 10.84
N ILE A 60 0.53 12.17 12.14
CA ILE A 60 1.36 11.05 12.63
C ILE A 60 0.69 9.72 12.31
N LYS A 61 -0.60 9.58 12.65
CA LYS A 61 -1.40 8.38 12.32
C LYS A 61 -1.41 8.12 10.81
N PHE A 62 -1.52 9.16 9.99
CA PHE A 62 -1.52 9.04 8.54
C PHE A 62 -0.20 8.45 8.02
N ILE A 63 0.95 8.96 8.48
CA ILE A 63 2.27 8.46 8.10
C ILE A 63 2.45 7.01 8.54
N PHE A 64 2.04 6.66 9.77
CA PHE A 64 2.10 5.28 10.25
C PHE A 64 1.23 4.34 9.43
N ASN A 65 -0.02 4.73 9.14
CA ASN A 65 -0.92 3.94 8.30
C ASN A 65 -0.38 3.77 6.89
N LEU A 66 0.22 4.81 6.32
CA LEU A 66 0.84 4.77 5.00
C LEU A 66 2.04 3.82 4.97
N ALA A 67 2.92 3.88 5.97
CA ALA A 67 4.04 2.96 6.10
C ALA A 67 3.57 1.51 6.29
N TYR A 68 2.61 1.29 7.21
CA TYR A 68 2.03 -0.01 7.48
C TYR A 68 1.39 -0.61 6.23
N LEU A 69 0.53 0.13 5.53
CA LEU A 69 -0.13 -0.33 4.32
C LEU A 69 0.86 -0.62 3.20
N THR A 70 1.91 0.19 3.07
CA THR A 70 2.98 -0.04 2.08
C THR A 70 3.67 -1.38 2.35
N VAL A 71 4.12 -1.60 3.59
CA VAL A 71 4.82 -2.83 3.99
C VAL A 71 3.89 -4.04 3.89
N PHE A 72 2.67 -3.94 4.43
CA PHE A 72 1.68 -5.00 4.41
C PHE A 72 1.32 -5.42 2.99
N ASN A 73 0.98 -4.46 2.11
CA ASN A 73 0.65 -4.77 0.72
C ASN A 73 1.84 -5.34 -0.06
N TYR A 74 3.06 -4.86 0.22
CA TYR A 74 4.25 -5.41 -0.41
C TYR A 74 4.46 -6.89 -0.03
N PHE A 75 4.40 -7.24 1.25
CA PHE A 75 4.69 -8.62 1.67
C PHE A 75 3.54 -9.59 1.40
N ILE A 76 2.30 -9.19 1.66
CA ILE A 76 1.14 -10.08 1.56
C ILE A 76 0.65 -10.21 0.12
N PHE A 77 0.40 -9.09 -0.56
CA PHE A 77 -0.26 -9.09 -1.86
C PHE A 77 0.70 -9.09 -3.04
N TRP A 78 1.86 -8.45 -2.91
CA TRP A 78 2.83 -8.37 -4.00
C TRP A 78 3.82 -9.52 -3.99
N ARG A 79 4.62 -9.66 -2.93
CA ARG A 79 5.77 -10.58 -2.84
C ARG A 79 5.37 -12.03 -3.07
N TRP A 80 4.20 -12.43 -2.56
CA TRP A 80 3.71 -13.80 -2.67
C TRP A 80 2.97 -14.07 -3.99
N ASN A 81 2.59 -13.04 -4.73
CA ASN A 81 1.85 -13.16 -5.98
C ASN A 81 2.75 -13.05 -7.21
N GLN A 82 3.53 -14.10 -7.46
CA GLN A 82 4.47 -14.14 -8.60
C GLN A 82 3.78 -13.98 -9.96
N LYS A 83 2.55 -14.49 -10.11
CA LYS A 83 1.75 -14.32 -11.35
C LYS A 83 1.45 -12.84 -11.63
N LEU A 84 1.09 -12.08 -10.61
CA LEU A 84 0.85 -10.63 -10.73
C LEU A 84 2.13 -9.90 -11.12
N ILE A 85 3.25 -10.22 -10.46
CA ILE A 85 4.56 -9.60 -10.73
C ILE A 85 4.98 -9.84 -12.18
N GLU A 86 4.87 -11.08 -12.68
CA GLU A 86 5.25 -11.42 -14.05
C GLU A 86 4.35 -10.73 -15.08
N LYS A 87 3.04 -10.67 -14.84
CA LYS A 87 2.09 -9.92 -15.69
C LYS A 87 2.42 -8.43 -15.76
N VAL A 88 2.75 -7.83 -14.62
CA VAL A 88 3.08 -6.39 -14.56
C VAL A 88 4.46 -6.10 -15.15
N LYS A 89 5.44 -7.00 -14.99
CA LYS A 89 6.75 -6.90 -15.67
C LYS A 89 6.60 -6.96 -17.19
N ALA A 90 5.79 -7.90 -17.70
CA ALA A 90 5.51 -8.02 -19.14
C ALA A 90 4.82 -6.75 -19.69
N LYS A 91 3.82 -6.22 -18.97
CA LYS A 91 3.11 -4.98 -19.36
C LYS A 91 4.01 -3.74 -19.37
N ASN A 92 5.00 -3.67 -18.46
CA ASN A 92 5.90 -2.53 -18.35
C ASN A 92 7.20 -2.69 -19.18
N GLY A 93 7.32 -3.72 -20.01
CA GLY A 93 8.51 -3.93 -20.86
C GLY A 93 9.81 -4.17 -20.09
N ALA A 94 9.74 -4.46 -18.79
CA ALA A 94 10.90 -4.71 -17.95
C ALA A 94 11.45 -6.11 -18.25
N LYS A 95 12.25 -6.23 -19.32
CA LYS A 95 13.07 -7.42 -19.58
C LYS A 95 14.15 -7.52 -18.50
N LYS A 96 14.46 -8.77 -18.16
CA LYS A 96 15.42 -9.22 -17.13
C LYS A 96 16.65 -8.33 -17.03
#